data_AF-A0A0A5G9M2-F1
#
_entry.id   AF-A0A0A5G9M2-F1
#
_cell.length_a   1.000
_cell.length_b   1.000
_cell.length_c   1.000
_cell.angle_alpha   90.00
_cell.angle_beta   90.00
_cell.angle_gamma   90.00
#
_symmetry.space_group_name_H-M   'P 1'
#
loop_
_entity.id
_entity.type
_entity.pdbx_description
1 polymer ?
#
loop_
_entity_poly.entity_id
_entity_poly.type
_entity_poly.pdbx_seq_one_letter_code
_entity_poly.pdbx_strand_id
1 'polypeptide(L)'
;MSNDQVTDPEEVAAEDLPDVPAFKDEFTRGFLTSIQETKDGFYPFLSGTGNYEMSLPEDGIVSERSYSIKGDYIETAYVEVEKDEVMIRIRFEYYGSEAYPDLDTSKLALEGSVGEKLDFQKESKENHTVFLSKYREGDSNKKGFAVIAKRENTESLWIRYKIELTEENTPEKEQIFNQESNYFHKWLETVKFTD
;
A
#
# COMPACT_ATOMS: atom_id res chain seq x y z
N MET A 1 -0.85 -19.23 -30.20
CA MET A 1 0.20 -18.80 -29.25
C MET A 1 -0.43 -17.65 -28.49
N SER A 2 -0.72 -17.81 -27.19
CA SER A 2 -1.28 -16.69 -26.41
C SER A 2 -0.19 -15.65 -26.27
N ASN A 3 -0.51 -14.44 -26.70
CA ASN A 3 0.37 -13.29 -26.58
C ASN A 3 0.06 -12.65 -25.22
N ASP A 4 0.38 -13.34 -24.13
CA ASP A 4 0.37 -12.79 -22.78
C ASP A 4 1.61 -11.89 -22.63
N GLN A 5 1.65 -10.82 -23.44
CA GLN A 5 2.68 -9.82 -23.34
C GLN A 5 2.41 -9.00 -22.08
N VAL A 6 3.18 -9.31 -21.02
CA VAL A 6 3.56 -8.34 -20.00
C VAL A 6 4.10 -7.13 -20.77
N THR A 7 3.28 -6.10 -20.90
CA THR A 7 3.63 -4.93 -21.72
C THR A 7 4.02 -3.84 -20.74
N ASP A 8 5.29 -3.44 -20.81
CA ASP A 8 5.83 -2.35 -20.01
C ASP A 8 5.03 -1.07 -20.30
N PRO A 9 4.41 -0.44 -19.30
CA PRO A 9 3.62 0.78 -19.49
C PRO A 9 4.40 1.93 -20.16
N GLU A 10 5.72 1.96 -20.08
CA GLU A 10 6.55 2.98 -20.74
C GLU A 10 6.72 2.74 -22.25
N GLU A 11 6.50 1.51 -22.72
CA GLU A 11 6.64 1.11 -24.12
C GLU A 11 5.31 1.14 -24.90
N VAL A 12 4.20 1.41 -24.21
CA VAL A 12 2.84 1.41 -24.76
C VAL A 12 2.43 2.82 -25.17
N ALA A 13 1.76 2.95 -26.32
CA ALA A 13 1.19 4.23 -26.73
C ALA A 13 0.13 4.69 -25.72
N ALA A 14 0.05 6.00 -25.45
CA ALA A 14 -0.87 6.54 -24.43
C ALA A 14 -2.34 6.14 -24.67
N GLU A 15 -2.73 5.90 -25.92
CA GLU A 15 -4.08 5.49 -26.32
C GLU A 15 -4.42 4.03 -25.97
N ASP A 16 -3.39 3.19 -25.77
CA ASP A 16 -3.51 1.76 -25.45
C ASP A 16 -3.34 1.48 -23.94
N LEU A 17 -3.05 2.51 -23.14
CA LEU A 17 -2.97 2.39 -21.69
C LEU A 17 -4.37 2.21 -21.08
N PRO A 18 -4.50 1.45 -19.97
CA PRO A 18 -5.76 1.36 -19.23
C PRO A 18 -6.28 2.76 -18.83
N ASP A 19 -7.58 3.00 -19.01
CA ASP A 19 -8.22 4.30 -18.75
C ASP A 19 -8.54 4.50 -17.25
N VAL A 20 -7.56 4.23 -16.37
CA VAL A 20 -7.69 4.32 -14.91
C VAL A 20 -6.68 5.33 -14.33
N PRO A 21 -6.94 5.92 -13.15
CA PRO A 21 -6.09 6.97 -12.59
C PRO A 21 -4.60 6.62 -12.50
N ALA A 22 -4.26 5.38 -12.12
CA ALA A 22 -2.86 4.95 -11.96
C ALA A 22 -2.01 5.06 -13.24
N PHE A 23 -2.61 4.94 -14.44
CA PHE A 23 -1.89 5.06 -15.72
C PHE A 23 -1.90 6.48 -16.31
N LYS A 24 -2.81 7.33 -15.83
CA LYS A 24 -2.93 8.73 -16.24
C LYS A 24 -1.88 9.62 -15.57
N ASP A 25 -1.47 9.27 -14.36
CA ASP A 25 -0.39 9.95 -13.65
C ASP A 25 0.98 9.38 -14.08
N GLU A 26 1.81 10.21 -14.70
CA GLU A 26 3.10 9.76 -15.26
C GLU A 26 4.06 9.26 -14.18
N PHE A 27 4.08 9.92 -13.01
CA PHE A 27 4.94 9.53 -11.90
C PHE A 27 4.53 8.17 -11.34
N THR A 28 3.24 7.96 -11.11
CA THR A 28 2.66 6.69 -10.66
C THR A 28 2.92 5.57 -11.66
N ARG A 29 2.76 5.84 -12.96
CA ARG A 29 2.99 4.86 -14.02
C ARG A 29 4.42 4.30 -14.01
N GLY A 30 5.41 5.10 -13.62
CA GLY A 30 6.81 4.66 -13.51
C GLY A 30 7.08 3.56 -12.48
N PHE A 31 6.11 3.25 -11.61
CA PHE A 31 6.20 2.11 -10.68
C PHE A 31 5.45 0.87 -11.17
N LEU A 32 4.64 0.98 -12.22
CA LEU A 32 3.83 -0.11 -12.75
C LEU A 32 4.66 -0.95 -13.72
N THR A 33 4.67 -2.27 -13.53
CA THR A 33 5.50 -3.17 -14.35
C THR A 33 4.74 -3.86 -15.48
N SER A 34 3.42 -3.64 -15.57
CA SER A 34 2.56 -4.21 -16.61
C SER A 34 1.27 -3.42 -16.74
N ILE A 35 0.74 -3.33 -17.96
CA ILE A 35 -0.64 -2.89 -18.24
C ILE A 35 -1.70 -3.95 -17.94
N GLN A 36 -1.28 -5.17 -17.56
CA GLN A 36 -2.20 -6.25 -17.18
C GLN A 36 -2.39 -6.28 -15.67
N GLU A 37 -3.64 -6.47 -15.25
CA GLU A 37 -3.98 -6.61 -13.85
C GLU A 37 -3.36 -7.88 -13.25
N THR A 38 -2.84 -7.77 -12.02
CA THR A 38 -2.45 -8.96 -11.23
C THR A 38 -3.68 -9.68 -10.69
N LYS A 39 -4.73 -8.91 -10.39
CA LYS A 39 -6.05 -9.30 -9.87
C LYS A 39 -7.01 -8.16 -10.21
N ASP A 40 -8.30 -8.45 -10.33
CA ASP A 40 -9.35 -7.46 -10.61
C ASP A 40 -9.16 -6.15 -9.81
N GLY A 41 -8.91 -5.05 -10.53
CA GLY A 41 -8.72 -3.70 -9.97
C GLY A 41 -7.32 -3.40 -9.40
N PHE A 42 -6.33 -4.25 -9.66
CA PHE A 42 -4.95 -4.09 -9.17
C PHE A 42 -3.91 -4.32 -10.27
N TYR A 43 -2.90 -3.46 -10.31
CA TYR A 43 -1.78 -3.53 -11.25
C TYR A 43 -0.47 -3.83 -10.51
N PRO A 44 0.50 -4.53 -11.13
CA PRO A 44 1.74 -4.87 -10.45
C PRO A 44 2.59 -3.62 -10.25
N PHE A 45 3.10 -3.47 -9.02
CA PHE A 45 3.89 -2.33 -8.58
C PHE A 45 5.25 -2.81 -8.08
N LEU A 46 6.32 -2.22 -8.60
CA LEU A 46 7.67 -2.40 -8.08
C LEU A 46 8.10 -1.10 -7.39
N SER A 47 8.63 -1.23 -6.17
CA SER A 47 9.18 -0.11 -5.42
C SER A 47 10.34 0.56 -6.13
N GLY A 48 10.56 1.86 -5.88
CA GLY A 48 11.68 2.57 -6.53
C GLY A 48 13.05 2.12 -6.02
N THR A 49 13.11 1.49 -4.84
CA THR A 49 14.31 0.78 -4.37
C THR A 49 14.47 -0.61 -4.97
N GLY A 50 13.41 -1.18 -5.56
CA GLY A 50 13.39 -2.54 -6.11
C GLY A 50 13.34 -3.65 -5.05
N ASN A 51 13.24 -3.32 -3.76
CA ASN A 51 13.34 -4.27 -2.64
C ASN A 51 12.01 -4.90 -2.20
N TYR A 52 10.90 -4.34 -2.66
CA TYR A 52 9.58 -4.93 -2.47
C TYR A 52 8.68 -4.71 -3.68
N GLU A 53 7.75 -5.63 -3.84
CA GLU A 53 6.66 -5.57 -4.80
C GLU A 53 5.32 -5.62 -4.06
N MET A 54 4.31 -5.02 -4.67
CA MET A 54 2.92 -5.14 -4.26
C MET A 54 2.04 -4.95 -5.48
N SER A 55 0.73 -4.91 -5.31
CA SER A 55 -0.15 -4.40 -6.36
C SER A 55 -0.67 -3.01 -6.00
N LEU A 56 -0.73 -2.10 -6.97
CA LEU A 56 -1.34 -0.78 -6.81
C LEU A 56 -2.82 -0.88 -7.21
N PRO A 57 -3.76 -0.34 -6.41
CA PRO A 57 -5.13 -0.14 -6.84
C PRO A 57 -5.20 0.65 -8.16
N GLU A 58 -6.15 0.33 -9.04
CA GLU A 58 -6.33 1.03 -10.33
C GLU A 58 -6.55 2.55 -10.17
N ASP A 59 -7.20 2.94 -9.07
CA ASP A 59 -7.46 4.32 -8.68
C ASP A 59 -6.34 4.94 -7.82
N GLY A 60 -5.25 4.20 -7.59
CA GLY A 60 -4.15 4.63 -6.72
C GLY A 60 -3.21 5.59 -7.43
N ILE A 61 -2.94 6.73 -6.80
CA ILE A 61 -1.96 7.72 -7.27
C ILE A 61 -0.86 7.85 -6.23
N VAL A 62 0.40 7.65 -6.64
CA VAL A 62 1.58 7.88 -5.80
C VAL A 62 1.88 9.38 -5.76
N SER A 63 1.96 9.95 -4.57
CA SER A 63 2.26 11.37 -4.38
C SER A 63 3.75 11.64 -4.62
N GLU A 64 4.10 12.18 -5.79
CA GLU A 64 5.48 12.60 -6.14
C GLU A 64 6.08 13.51 -5.06
N ARG A 65 5.31 14.49 -4.58
CA ARG A 65 5.76 15.45 -3.55
C ARG A 65 6.11 14.77 -2.22
N SER A 66 5.46 13.66 -1.91
CA SER A 66 5.65 12.93 -0.65
C SER A 66 6.49 11.66 -0.83
N TYR A 67 7.02 11.45 -2.03
CA TYR A 67 7.89 10.35 -2.35
C TYR A 67 9.33 10.69 -1.99
N SER A 68 10.04 9.75 -1.36
CA SER A 68 11.46 9.92 -1.08
C SER A 68 12.19 8.60 -0.99
N ILE A 69 13.43 8.60 -1.45
CA ILE A 69 14.40 7.53 -1.28
C ILE A 69 15.63 8.12 -0.59
N LYS A 70 16.20 7.37 0.36
CA LYS A 70 17.52 7.65 0.93
C LYS A 70 18.38 6.39 0.83
N GLY A 71 19.35 6.41 -0.08
CA GLY A 71 20.14 5.22 -0.41
C GLY A 71 19.27 4.15 -1.07
N ASP A 72 19.59 2.88 -0.86
CA ASP A 72 18.75 1.73 -1.25
C ASP A 72 17.98 1.16 -0.05
N TYR A 73 18.14 1.73 1.15
CA TYR A 73 17.67 1.15 2.41
C TYR A 73 16.56 1.94 3.09
N ILE A 74 16.13 3.11 2.59
CA ILE A 74 14.90 3.78 3.04
C ILE A 74 14.12 4.27 1.83
N GLU A 75 12.83 3.94 1.79
CA GLU A 75 11.87 4.51 0.85
C GLU A 75 10.61 4.91 1.62
N THR A 76 10.06 6.07 1.31
CA THR A 76 8.77 6.52 1.83
C THR A 76 7.90 6.96 0.68
N ALA A 77 6.67 6.48 0.67
CA ALA A 77 5.72 6.77 -0.37
C ALA A 77 4.30 6.84 0.20
N TYR A 78 3.48 7.61 -0.49
CA TYR A 78 2.11 7.89 -0.14
C TYR A 78 1.25 7.65 -1.37
N VAL A 79 0.21 6.85 -1.21
CA VAL A 79 -0.79 6.58 -2.24
C VAL A 79 -2.14 7.07 -1.75
N GLU A 80 -2.83 7.81 -2.62
CA GLU A 80 -4.21 8.24 -2.41
C GLU A 80 -5.10 7.48 -3.39
N VAL A 81 -6.23 6.99 -2.90
CA VAL A 81 -7.30 6.40 -3.73
C VAL A 81 -8.58 7.15 -3.37
N GLU A 82 -9.11 7.88 -4.34
CA GLU A 82 -10.34 8.65 -4.19
C GLU A 82 -11.50 7.89 -4.85
N LYS A 83 -12.52 7.57 -4.06
CA LYS A 83 -13.80 7.01 -4.52
C LYS A 83 -14.92 7.93 -4.04
N ASP A 84 -16.12 7.77 -4.59
CA ASP A 84 -17.28 8.65 -4.32
C ASP A 84 -17.53 8.92 -2.82
N GLU A 85 -17.60 7.86 -2.01
CA GLU A 85 -17.95 7.95 -0.58
C GLU A 85 -16.76 7.73 0.37
N VAL A 86 -15.58 7.43 -0.18
CA VAL A 86 -14.42 7.01 0.61
C VAL A 86 -13.11 7.49 0.00
N MET A 87 -12.27 8.02 0.87
CA MET A 87 -10.89 8.35 0.57
C MET A 87 -9.98 7.39 1.34
N ILE A 88 -9.11 6.71 0.61
CA ILE A 88 -8.10 5.84 1.20
C ILE A 88 -6.75 6.54 1.10
N ARG A 89 -6.01 6.55 2.21
CA ARG A 89 -4.62 7.00 2.25
C ARG A 89 -3.74 5.86 2.71
N ILE A 90 -2.78 5.50 1.87
CA ILE A 90 -1.82 4.45 2.14
C ILE A 90 -0.46 5.13 2.27
N ARG A 91 0.16 5.03 3.43
CA ARG A 91 1.58 5.39 3.59
C ARG A 91 2.37 4.12 3.78
N PHE A 92 3.46 3.97 3.03
CA PHE A 92 4.41 2.91 3.23
C PHE A 92 5.82 3.45 3.42
N GLU A 93 6.54 2.83 4.36
CA GLU A 93 7.90 3.17 4.75
C GLU A 93 8.73 1.89 4.77
N TYR A 94 9.62 1.74 3.81
CA TYR A 94 10.56 0.64 3.71
C TYR A 94 11.85 0.98 4.45
N TYR A 95 12.40 -0.02 5.14
CA TYR A 95 13.67 0.00 5.84
C TYR A 95 14.46 -1.26 5.51
N GLY A 96 15.51 -1.13 4.72
CA GLY A 96 16.49 -2.16 4.46
C GLY A 96 17.51 -2.30 5.59
N SER A 97 18.49 -3.20 5.38
CA SER A 97 19.35 -3.69 6.46
C SER A 97 20.14 -2.62 7.21
N GLU A 98 20.53 -1.53 6.54
CA GLU A 98 21.30 -0.44 7.15
C GLU A 98 20.48 0.47 8.08
N ALA A 99 19.16 0.51 7.92
CA ALA A 99 18.25 1.33 8.73
C ALA A 99 17.17 0.51 9.43
N TYR A 100 17.32 -0.81 9.47
CA TYR A 100 16.30 -1.73 9.96
C TYR A 100 15.94 -1.46 11.43
N PRO A 101 14.69 -1.05 11.72
CA PRO A 101 14.24 -0.85 13.07
C PRO A 101 13.88 -2.19 13.72
N ASP A 102 14.21 -2.33 15.01
CA ASP A 102 13.69 -3.44 15.80
C ASP A 102 12.15 -3.38 15.90
N LEU A 103 11.54 -4.50 16.28
CA LEU A 103 10.09 -4.64 16.29
C LEU A 103 9.42 -3.69 17.30
N ASP A 104 10.01 -3.47 18.46
CA ASP A 104 9.38 -2.65 19.51
C ASP A 104 9.45 -1.17 19.12
N THR A 105 10.58 -0.72 18.56
CA THR A 105 10.70 0.60 17.94
C THR A 105 9.66 0.78 16.83
N SER A 106 9.45 -0.23 15.99
CA SER A 106 8.46 -0.19 14.90
C SER A 106 7.03 -0.03 15.41
N LYS A 107 6.67 -0.80 16.44
CA LYS A 107 5.34 -0.73 17.06
C LYS A 107 5.10 0.63 17.71
N LEU A 108 6.06 1.11 18.51
CA LEU A 108 5.97 2.40 19.19
C LEU A 108 5.85 3.57 18.19
N ALA A 109 6.60 3.52 17.09
CA ALA A 109 6.52 4.53 16.05
C ALA A 109 5.13 4.54 15.38
N LEU A 110 4.58 3.37 15.06
CA LEU A 110 3.24 3.26 14.46
C LEU A 110 2.15 3.71 15.44
N GLU A 111 2.20 3.29 16.70
CA GLU A 111 1.27 3.75 17.76
C GLU A 111 1.30 5.29 17.88
N GLY A 112 2.50 5.87 17.94
CA GLY A 112 2.68 7.33 17.99
C GLY A 112 2.12 8.03 16.75
N SER A 113 2.24 7.41 15.57
CA SER A 113 1.77 7.99 14.31
C SER A 113 0.24 7.98 14.15
N VAL A 114 -0.46 7.02 14.76
CA VAL A 114 -1.93 6.92 14.73
C VAL A 114 -2.60 7.52 15.97
N GLY A 115 -1.82 7.80 17.02
CA GLY A 115 -2.32 8.43 18.25
C GLY A 115 -3.08 7.48 19.20
N GLU A 116 -2.96 6.17 19.02
CA GLU A 116 -3.59 5.16 19.86
C GLU A 116 -2.69 3.92 20.04
N LYS A 117 -2.94 3.17 21.11
CA LYS A 117 -2.25 1.88 21.34
C LYS A 117 -2.74 0.84 20.34
N LEU A 118 -1.81 0.06 19.81
CA LEU A 118 -2.08 -0.91 18.76
C LEU A 118 -1.91 -2.34 19.29
N ASP A 119 -2.93 -3.16 19.09
CA ASP A 119 -2.86 -4.60 19.38
C ASP A 119 -2.49 -5.36 18.11
N PHE A 120 -1.20 -5.65 17.95
CA PHE A 120 -0.67 -6.30 16.75
C PHE A 120 -0.84 -7.82 16.81
N GLN A 121 -1.60 -8.35 15.85
CA GLN A 121 -1.71 -9.77 15.58
C GLN A 121 -0.59 -10.21 14.63
N LYS A 122 0.09 -11.31 14.97
CA LYS A 122 1.19 -11.86 14.18
C LYS A 122 0.70 -12.94 13.22
N GLU A 123 1.15 -12.88 11.98
CA GLU A 123 0.98 -13.92 10.98
C GLU A 123 2.32 -14.24 10.31
N SER A 124 2.65 -15.52 10.16
CA SER A 124 3.83 -15.96 9.40
C SER A 124 3.43 -16.22 7.95
N LYS A 125 4.12 -15.59 7.00
CA LYS A 125 4.06 -15.90 5.57
C LYS A 125 5.31 -16.70 5.17
N GLU A 126 5.40 -17.11 3.91
CA GLU A 126 6.49 -17.95 3.41
C GLU A 126 7.87 -17.29 3.54
N ASN A 127 7.99 -16.00 3.17
CA ASN A 127 9.27 -15.27 3.15
C ASN A 127 9.34 -14.09 4.13
N HIS A 128 8.28 -13.81 4.89
CA HIS A 128 8.24 -12.70 5.86
C HIS A 128 7.21 -12.94 6.96
N THR A 129 7.28 -12.15 8.03
CA THR A 129 6.27 -12.10 9.10
C THR A 129 5.50 -10.80 8.99
N VAL A 130 4.17 -10.86 9.13
CA VAL A 130 3.28 -9.70 9.17
C VAL A 130 2.79 -9.49 10.60
N PHE A 131 2.87 -8.25 11.08
CA PHE A 131 2.20 -7.79 12.29
C PHE A 131 1.12 -6.79 11.89
N LEU A 132 -0.14 -7.09 12.17
CA LEU A 132 -1.29 -6.30 11.74
C LEU A 132 -2.09 -5.82 12.96
N SER A 133 -2.43 -4.54 13.00
CA SER A 133 -3.39 -3.99 13.96
C SER A 133 -4.43 -3.12 13.26
N LYS A 134 -5.62 -3.01 13.86
CA LYS A 134 -6.68 -2.11 13.42
C LYS A 134 -6.71 -0.88 14.31
N TYR A 135 -7.06 0.28 13.76
CA TYR A 135 -7.15 1.53 14.50
C TYR A 135 -8.36 2.38 14.10
N ARG A 136 -8.73 3.39 14.90
CA ARG A 136 -9.90 4.26 14.66
C ARG A 136 -9.62 5.77 14.69
N GLU A 137 -8.43 6.23 15.06
CA GLU A 137 -8.06 7.67 15.06
C GLU A 137 -9.03 8.56 15.88
N GLY A 138 -9.75 7.98 16.85
CA GLY A 138 -10.74 8.70 17.67
C GLY A 138 -11.93 9.31 16.90
N ASP A 139 -12.08 9.02 15.61
CA ASP A 139 -13.10 9.57 14.73
C ASP A 139 -13.92 8.43 14.13
N SER A 140 -15.24 8.47 14.32
CA SER A 140 -16.10 7.39 13.84
C SER A 140 -16.04 7.22 12.31
N ASN A 141 -15.73 8.28 11.55
CA ASN A 141 -15.60 8.27 10.08
C ASN A 141 -14.22 7.79 9.60
N LYS A 142 -13.32 7.44 10.52
CA LYS A 142 -11.98 6.97 10.20
C LYS A 142 -11.74 5.61 10.82
N LYS A 143 -11.25 4.69 10.01
CA LYS A 143 -10.71 3.40 10.46
C LYS A 143 -9.46 3.12 9.66
N GLY A 144 -8.61 2.26 10.18
CA GLY A 144 -7.45 1.88 9.40
C GLY A 144 -6.74 0.67 9.93
N PHE A 145 -5.64 0.37 9.26
CA PHE A 145 -4.76 -0.75 9.55
C PHE A 145 -3.32 -0.26 9.62
N ALA A 146 -2.62 -0.69 10.66
CA ALA A 146 -1.18 -0.52 10.80
C ALA A 146 -0.53 -1.88 10.59
N VAL A 147 0.46 -1.95 9.70
CA VAL A 147 1.16 -3.17 9.34
C VAL A 147 2.65 -2.98 9.52
N ILE A 148 3.31 -4.04 10.01
CA ILE A 148 4.75 -4.20 9.93
C ILE A 148 5.00 -5.54 9.25
N ALA A 149 5.39 -5.53 7.98
CA ALA A 149 5.93 -6.72 7.30
C ALA A 149 7.44 -6.75 7.54
N LYS A 150 7.99 -7.89 7.96
CA LYS A 150 9.42 -8.05 8.28
C LYS A 150 9.98 -9.30 7.62
N ARG A 151 11.05 -9.13 6.84
CA ARG A 151 11.97 -10.20 6.45
C ARG A 151 13.08 -10.26 7.50
N GLU A 152 13.35 -11.44 8.04
CA GLU A 152 14.14 -11.63 9.26
C GLU A 152 15.41 -10.76 9.30
N ASN A 153 15.46 -9.81 10.25
CA ASN A 153 16.60 -8.94 10.56
C ASN A 153 17.25 -8.22 9.36
N THR A 154 16.53 -8.10 8.24
CA THR A 154 17.06 -7.59 6.98
C THR A 154 16.21 -6.45 6.48
N GLU A 155 14.89 -6.61 6.46
CA GLU A 155 13.99 -5.65 5.81
C GLU A 155 12.69 -5.50 6.58
N SER A 156 12.18 -4.28 6.64
CA SER A 156 10.90 -3.96 7.26
C SER A 156 10.11 -3.02 6.36
N LEU A 157 8.85 -3.34 6.09
CA LEU A 157 7.91 -2.45 5.41
C LEU A 157 6.80 -2.10 6.39
N TRP A 158 6.69 -0.83 6.74
CA TRP A 158 5.60 -0.32 7.55
C TRP A 158 4.51 0.21 6.65
N ILE A 159 3.26 -0.13 6.93
CA ILE A 159 2.12 0.33 6.14
C ILE A 159 1.09 0.94 7.08
N ARG A 160 0.58 2.12 6.74
CA ARG A 160 -0.62 2.71 7.33
C ARG A 160 -1.66 2.84 6.24
N TYR A 161 -2.73 2.08 6.36
CA TYR A 161 -3.87 2.12 5.45
C TYR A 161 -5.04 2.77 6.18
N LYS A 162 -5.39 3.99 5.78
CA LYS A 162 -6.47 4.77 6.37
C LYS A 162 -7.67 4.78 5.43
N ILE A 163 -8.83 4.49 5.97
CA ILE A 163 -10.13 4.60 5.33
C ILE A 163 -10.83 5.81 5.97
N GLU A 164 -11.17 6.80 5.16
CA GLU A 164 -11.88 8.01 5.58
C GLU A 164 -13.15 8.17 4.76
N LEU A 165 -14.30 8.18 5.43
CA LEU A 165 -15.57 8.44 4.78
C LEU A 165 -15.71 9.93 4.47
N THR A 166 -16.17 10.25 3.27
CA THR A 166 -16.34 11.65 2.82
C THR A 166 -17.60 12.29 3.39
N GLU A 167 -18.61 11.48 3.76
CA GLU A 167 -19.85 11.94 4.39
C GLU A 167 -19.97 11.50 5.85
N GLU A 168 -20.40 12.43 6.73
CA GLU A 168 -20.37 12.20 8.18
C GLU A 168 -21.44 11.21 8.70
N ASN A 169 -22.49 10.91 7.93
CA ASN A 169 -23.68 10.19 8.41
C ASN A 169 -24.31 9.23 7.38
N THR A 170 -23.51 8.53 6.57
CA THR A 170 -24.04 7.50 5.66
C THR A 170 -24.60 6.33 6.46
N PRO A 171 -25.88 5.94 6.31
CA PRO A 171 -26.48 4.79 7.01
C PRO A 171 -25.73 3.46 6.80
N GLU A 172 -24.97 3.39 5.70
CA GLU A 172 -24.23 2.23 5.21
C GLU A 172 -22.74 2.25 5.59
N LYS A 173 -22.33 3.20 6.45
CA LYS A 173 -20.95 3.38 6.92
C LYS A 173 -20.22 2.10 7.33
N GLU A 174 -20.86 1.24 8.12
CA GLU A 174 -20.24 -0.03 8.53
C GLU A 174 -20.08 -1.00 7.34
N GLN A 175 -21.00 -0.98 6.37
CA GLN A 175 -20.88 -1.76 5.15
C GLN A 175 -19.70 -1.28 4.30
N ILE A 176 -19.56 0.04 4.11
CA ILE A 176 -18.42 0.63 3.38
C ILE A 176 -17.10 0.24 4.06
N PHE A 177 -17.00 0.41 5.38
CA PHE A 177 -15.79 -0.01 6.10
C PHE A 177 -15.49 -1.49 5.95
N ASN A 178 -16.50 -2.36 5.97
CA ASN A 178 -16.30 -3.79 5.78
C ASN A 178 -15.83 -4.11 4.36
N GLN A 179 -16.37 -3.44 3.34
CA GLN A 179 -15.94 -3.59 1.96
C GLN A 179 -14.48 -3.16 1.79
N GLU A 180 -14.11 -1.97 2.28
CA GLU A 180 -12.74 -1.47 2.19
C GLU A 180 -11.75 -2.25 3.06
N SER A 181 -12.20 -2.79 4.20
CA SER A 181 -11.39 -3.73 5.00
C SER A 181 -11.10 -5.02 4.25
N ASN A 182 -12.08 -5.57 3.53
CA ASN A 182 -11.89 -6.76 2.71
C ASN A 182 -10.96 -6.46 1.53
N TYR A 183 -11.09 -5.28 0.92
CA TYR A 183 -10.19 -4.81 -0.14
C TYR A 183 -8.75 -4.70 0.36
N PHE A 184 -8.54 -4.05 1.52
CA PHE A 184 -7.25 -3.97 2.20
C PHE A 184 -6.62 -5.35 2.43
N HIS A 185 -7.40 -6.32 2.94
CA HIS A 185 -6.87 -7.66 3.16
C HIS A 185 -6.43 -8.34 1.86
N LYS A 186 -7.20 -8.21 0.77
CA LYS A 186 -6.80 -8.74 -0.55
C LYS A 186 -5.53 -8.08 -1.07
N TRP A 187 -5.42 -6.77 -0.88
CA TRP A 187 -4.25 -5.97 -1.27
C TRP A 187 -3.01 -6.36 -0.45
N LEU A 188 -3.14 -6.52 0.87
CA LEU A 188 -2.02 -6.89 1.75
C LEU A 188 -1.39 -8.22 1.36
N GLU A 189 -2.17 -9.20 0.88
CA GLU A 189 -1.65 -10.48 0.36
C GLU A 189 -0.77 -10.35 -0.90
N THR A 190 -0.74 -9.17 -1.53
CA THR A 190 0.13 -8.90 -2.69
C THR A 190 1.53 -8.44 -2.29
N VAL A 191 1.70 -7.98 -1.04
CA VAL A 191 2.95 -7.41 -0.55
C VAL A 191 4.01 -8.49 -0.35
N LYS A 192 5.17 -8.31 -0.98
CA LYS A 192 6.32 -9.22 -0.86
C LYS A 192 7.63 -8.46 -0.94
N PHE A 193 8.63 -8.95 -0.22
CA PHE A 193 10.03 -8.55 -0.46
C PHE A 193 10.56 -9.27 -1.69
N THR A 194 11.37 -8.59 -2.49
CA THR A 194 12.07 -9.18 -3.63
C THR A 194 13.30 -9.97 -3.16
N ASP A 195 13.81 -10.87 -3.99
CA ASP A 195 14.93 -11.76 -3.62
C ASP A 195 16.32 -11.14 -3.79
#